data_AF-A0A2P1P739-F1
#
_entry.id   AF-A0A2P1P739-F1
#
_cell.length_a   1.000
_cell.length_b   1.000
_cell.length_c   1.000
_cell.angle_alpha   90.00
_cell.angle_beta   90.00
_cell.angle_gamma   90.00
#
_symmetry.space_group_name_H-M   'P 1'
#
loop_
_entity.id
_entity.type
_entity.pdbx_description
1 polymer ?
#
loop_
_entity_poly.entity_id
_entity_poly.type
_entity_poly.pdbx_seq_one_letter_code
_entity_poly.pdbx_strand_id
1 'polypeptide(L)'
;MFTRNLSTKIVLTVSSLVLLSGCCSKKKAHALGDLPREFAVAVKDRVHFDFDSSNLSQESKDTLDKQAAWILNHNFGRYSVAGHADERGTREYNLALGERRANSVKKYLVSRGIDPKIISTVSFGKEKPLALGHDEESWTQNRRAVTSHKLSAAPEGEKAPKVHPAKKATKPKFKSKVGQKAYEHAIKAEEATKHKASQAKEAAKEKASQAKEAVKEKVHDAAEAVEQKAQDVKEATTPNTNE
;
A
#
# COMPACT_ATOMS: atom_id res chain seq x y z
N MET A 1 52.77 -37.80 42.08
CA MET A 1 52.42 -36.43 42.50
C MET A 1 51.09 -36.06 41.87
N PHE A 2 50.16 -35.62 42.70
CA PHE A 2 48.76 -35.26 42.44
C PHE A 2 48.61 -33.93 41.71
N THR A 3 47.73 -33.83 40.71
CA THR A 3 46.75 -32.74 40.49
C THR A 3 45.79 -33.20 39.38
N ARG A 4 44.56 -33.66 39.67
CA ARG A 4 43.31 -32.96 40.07
C ARG A 4 42.31 -32.90 38.90
N ASN A 5 41.37 -33.84 38.94
CA ASN A 5 40.06 -33.82 38.27
C ASN A 5 39.26 -32.56 38.66
N LEU A 6 38.51 -31.96 37.73
CA LEU A 6 37.25 -31.29 38.08
C LEU A 6 36.33 -31.00 36.87
N SER A 7 35.07 -31.43 37.00
CA SER A 7 33.85 -30.80 36.47
C SER A 7 33.65 -30.69 34.94
N THR A 8 32.58 -31.16 34.31
CA THR A 8 31.25 -31.52 34.81
C THR A 8 30.57 -32.42 33.79
N LYS A 9 29.94 -33.45 34.33
CA LYS A 9 29.10 -34.45 33.68
C LYS A 9 27.67 -33.93 33.47
N ILE A 10 26.97 -34.56 32.50
CA ILE A 10 25.52 -34.87 32.52
C ILE A 10 24.56 -33.69 32.35
N VAL A 11 23.76 -33.69 31.29
CA VAL A 11 22.27 -33.75 31.38
C VAL A 11 21.73 -34.46 30.12
N LEU A 12 21.44 -35.76 30.27
CA LEU A 12 20.35 -36.46 29.57
C LEU A 12 19.01 -35.90 30.08
N THR A 13 17.91 -36.22 29.36
CA THR A 13 16.48 -35.94 29.66
C THR A 13 15.94 -34.72 28.88
N VAL A 14 14.73 -34.68 28.31
CA VAL A 14 13.43 -35.36 28.53
C VAL A 14 12.70 -35.33 27.17
N SER A 15 12.20 -36.46 26.64
CA SER A 15 10.77 -36.83 26.54
C SER A 15 9.73 -35.73 26.26
N SER A 16 8.66 -36.16 25.58
CA SER A 16 7.32 -35.57 25.46
C SER A 16 6.98 -34.69 24.25
N LEU A 17 6.40 -35.36 23.25
CA LEU A 17 5.00 -35.19 22.84
C LEU A 17 4.37 -33.82 23.13
N VAL A 18 4.14 -33.05 22.07
CA VAL A 18 2.94 -32.21 21.94
C VAL A 18 2.37 -32.39 20.53
N LEU A 19 1.56 -33.44 20.36
CA LEU A 19 0.40 -33.33 19.47
C LEU A 19 -0.61 -32.49 20.24
N LEU A 20 -0.90 -31.27 19.81
CA LEU A 20 -2.23 -30.68 20.01
C LEU A 20 -2.44 -29.50 19.07
N SER A 21 -3.54 -29.61 18.34
CA SER A 21 -4.52 -28.53 18.20
C SER A 21 -4.09 -27.26 17.49
N GLY A 22 -4.73 -27.06 16.33
CA GLY A 22 -5.40 -25.80 16.15
C GLY A 22 -5.27 -25.27 14.75
N CYS A 23 -6.37 -25.40 14.01
CA CYS A 23 -6.68 -24.58 12.85
C CYS A 23 -6.29 -23.12 13.12
N CYS A 24 -5.15 -22.67 12.59
CA CYS A 24 -4.81 -21.24 12.61
C CYS A 24 -5.61 -20.58 11.48
N SER A 25 -6.92 -20.53 11.66
CA SER A 25 -7.74 -19.49 11.04
C SER A 25 -7.14 -18.18 11.50
N LYS A 26 -6.36 -17.55 10.62
CA LYS A 26 -5.90 -16.17 10.76
C LYS A 26 -7.13 -15.29 10.95
N LYS A 27 -7.56 -15.13 12.20
CA LYS A 27 -8.43 -14.06 12.62
C LYS A 27 -7.59 -12.79 12.44
N LYS A 28 -7.76 -12.13 11.30
CA LYS A 28 -7.41 -10.71 11.20
C LYS A 28 -8.28 -9.99 12.21
N ALA A 29 -7.74 -9.77 13.41
CA ALA A 29 -8.21 -8.70 14.26
C ALA A 29 -7.90 -7.41 13.49
N HIS A 30 -8.86 -6.92 12.70
CA HIS A 30 -8.84 -5.54 12.22
C HIS A 30 -9.01 -4.67 13.46
N ALA A 31 -7.87 -4.28 14.03
CA ALA A 31 -7.83 -3.27 15.08
C ALA A 31 -8.41 -1.98 14.49
N LEU A 32 -9.53 -1.54 15.05
CA LEU A 32 -10.24 -0.29 14.79
C LEU A 32 -9.40 0.98 15.08
N GLY A 33 -8.08 0.87 15.21
CA GLY A 33 -7.20 1.91 15.74
C GLY A 33 -6.33 2.65 14.73
N ASP A 34 -6.15 2.17 13.50
CA ASP A 34 -5.12 2.75 12.59
C ASP A 34 -5.58 2.95 11.13
N LEU A 35 -6.90 3.01 10.90
CA LEU A 35 -7.49 3.26 9.57
C LEU A 35 -6.94 4.51 8.84
N PRO A 36 -6.63 5.64 9.53
CA PRO A 36 -6.04 6.80 8.84
C PRO A 36 -4.64 6.52 8.29
N ARG A 37 -3.81 5.77 9.03
CA ARG A 37 -2.46 5.38 8.58
C ARG A 37 -2.54 4.34 7.48
N GLU A 38 -3.44 3.36 7.62
CA GLU A 38 -3.65 2.33 6.61
C GLU A 38 -4.09 2.93 5.26
N PHE A 39 -4.99 3.92 5.27
CA PHE A 39 -5.38 4.64 4.05
C PHE A 39 -4.21 5.34 3.36
N ALA A 40 -3.41 6.11 4.12
CA ALA A 40 -2.28 6.85 3.59
C ALA A 40 -1.18 5.92 3.04
N VAL A 41 -0.89 4.83 3.75
CA VAL A 41 0.13 3.84 3.36
C VAL A 41 -0.34 2.99 2.17
N ALA A 42 -1.60 2.60 2.14
CA ALA A 42 -2.11 1.70 1.10
C ALA A 42 -2.38 2.39 -0.24
N VAL A 43 -2.73 3.69 -0.24
CA VAL A 43 -3.36 4.31 -1.42
C VAL A 43 -2.76 5.64 -1.88
N LYS A 44 -1.79 6.22 -1.15
CA LYS A 44 -1.33 7.61 -1.33
C LYS A 44 -2.50 8.58 -1.11
N ASP A 45 -2.42 9.37 -0.04
CA ASP A 45 -3.47 10.30 0.38
C ASP A 45 -3.49 11.61 -0.45
N ARG A 46 -2.49 11.81 -1.31
CA ARG A 46 -2.19 13.10 -1.97
C ARG A 46 -2.25 13.04 -3.48
N VAL A 47 -2.81 14.09 -4.06
CA VAL A 47 -2.75 14.41 -5.50
C VAL A 47 -2.17 15.80 -5.71
N HIS A 48 -1.49 15.99 -6.84
CA HIS A 48 -0.79 17.24 -7.17
C HIS A 48 -1.46 17.95 -8.35
N PHE A 49 -1.22 19.25 -8.45
CA PHE A 49 -1.76 20.11 -9.49
C PHE A 49 -0.68 20.95 -10.15
N ASP A 50 -0.91 21.26 -11.42
CA ASP A 50 -0.08 22.21 -12.16
C ASP A 50 -0.24 23.64 -11.62
N PHE A 51 0.67 24.51 -12.04
CA PHE A 51 0.61 25.92 -11.71
C PHE A 51 -0.73 26.52 -12.13
N ASP A 52 -1.33 27.28 -11.22
CA ASP A 52 -2.61 27.97 -11.38
C ASP A 52 -3.80 27.10 -11.86
N SER A 53 -3.71 25.78 -11.66
CA SER A 53 -4.69 24.83 -12.17
C SER A 53 -5.41 24.07 -11.06
N SER A 54 -6.68 23.74 -11.31
CA SER A 54 -7.47 22.78 -10.55
C SER A 54 -7.84 21.53 -11.36
N ASN A 55 -7.18 21.33 -12.52
CA ASN A 55 -7.39 20.18 -13.38
C ASN A 55 -6.63 18.96 -12.85
N LEU A 56 -7.26 17.79 -12.92
CA LEU A 56 -6.65 16.54 -12.50
C LEU A 56 -5.83 15.95 -13.65
N SER A 57 -4.52 15.79 -13.43
CA SER A 57 -3.64 15.03 -14.31
C SER A 57 -4.04 13.55 -14.35
N GLN A 58 -3.57 12.80 -15.36
CA GLN A 58 -3.86 11.37 -15.45
C GLN A 58 -3.32 10.61 -14.24
N GLU A 59 -2.11 10.93 -13.78
CA GLU A 59 -1.53 10.33 -12.57
C GLU A 59 -2.39 10.59 -11.32
N SER A 60 -2.92 11.81 -11.19
CA SER A 60 -3.83 12.15 -10.10
C SER A 60 -5.12 11.34 -10.18
N LYS A 61 -5.70 11.19 -11.38
CA LYS A 61 -6.88 10.35 -11.61
C LYS A 61 -6.61 8.89 -11.23
N ASP A 62 -5.48 8.32 -11.64
CA ASP A 62 -5.11 6.95 -11.29
C ASP A 62 -4.96 6.75 -9.78
N THR A 63 -4.45 7.76 -9.07
CA THR A 63 -4.39 7.77 -7.60
C THR A 63 -5.78 7.83 -6.99
N LEU A 64 -6.65 8.73 -7.49
CA LEU A 64 -8.03 8.85 -7.03
C LEU A 64 -8.87 7.60 -7.31
N ASP A 65 -8.59 6.86 -8.38
CA ASP A 65 -9.24 5.60 -8.68
C ASP A 65 -8.93 4.55 -7.63
N LYS A 66 -7.67 4.49 -7.17
CA LYS A 66 -7.29 3.61 -6.05
C LYS A 66 -7.95 4.09 -4.75
N GLN A 67 -8.00 5.40 -4.50
CA GLN A 67 -8.70 5.96 -3.33
C GLN A 67 -10.18 5.57 -3.35
N ALA A 68 -10.84 5.72 -4.49
CA ALA A 68 -12.25 5.36 -4.66
C ALA A 68 -12.48 3.88 -4.41
N ALA A 69 -11.68 3.00 -5.00
CA ALA A 69 -11.76 1.56 -4.77
C ALA A 69 -11.58 1.21 -3.29
N TRP A 70 -10.64 1.86 -2.60
CA TRP A 70 -10.43 1.63 -1.18
C TRP A 70 -11.61 2.10 -0.33
N ILE A 71 -12.13 3.30 -0.57
CA ILE A 71 -13.29 3.88 0.15
C ILE A 71 -14.53 3.00 -0.03
N LEU A 72 -14.78 2.52 -1.25
CA LEU A 72 -15.92 1.64 -1.53
C LEU A 72 -15.80 0.27 -0.83
N ASN A 73 -14.58 -0.23 -0.66
CA ASN A 73 -14.32 -1.50 0.03
C ASN A 73 -14.31 -1.35 1.56
N HIS A 74 -14.01 -0.16 2.08
CA HIS A 74 -13.86 0.15 3.49
C HIS A 74 -14.81 1.29 3.88
N ASN A 75 -16.12 1.04 3.75
CA ASN A 75 -17.20 2.02 3.94
C ASN A 75 -17.43 2.44 5.42
N PHE A 76 -16.36 2.69 6.16
CA PHE A 76 -16.40 3.05 7.58
C PHE A 76 -15.87 4.48 7.74
N GLY A 77 -16.76 5.47 7.75
CA GLY A 77 -16.44 6.83 8.20
C GLY A 77 -16.64 7.93 7.17
N ARG A 78 -16.19 9.12 7.55
CA ARG A 78 -16.26 10.34 6.73
C ARG A 78 -14.87 10.69 6.23
N TYR A 79 -14.79 11.33 5.08
CA TYR A 79 -13.55 11.79 4.47
C TYR A 79 -13.57 13.30 4.34
N SER A 80 -12.38 13.91 4.45
CA SER A 80 -12.17 15.33 4.26
C SER A 80 -11.07 15.54 3.23
N VAL A 81 -11.38 16.29 2.18
CA VAL A 81 -10.43 16.68 1.14
C VAL A 81 -9.98 18.11 1.42
N ALA A 82 -8.71 18.27 1.75
CA ALA A 82 -8.08 19.55 2.02
C ALA A 82 -7.30 20.04 0.79
N GLY A 83 -7.67 21.18 0.23
CA GLY A 83 -6.96 21.82 -0.89
C GLY A 83 -5.91 22.82 -0.42
N HIS A 84 -4.74 22.78 -1.05
CA HIS A 84 -3.62 23.65 -0.78
C HIS A 84 -3.13 24.34 -2.06
N ALA A 85 -2.56 25.53 -1.89
CA ALA A 85 -1.93 26.30 -2.94
C ALA A 85 -0.49 26.67 -2.55
N ASP A 86 0.28 27.15 -3.52
CA ASP A 86 1.60 27.71 -3.28
C ASP A 86 1.49 29.13 -2.70
N GLU A 87 2.62 29.71 -2.31
CA GLU A 87 2.66 31.00 -1.60
C GLU A 87 2.37 32.22 -2.48
N ARG A 88 2.50 32.04 -3.80
CA ARG A 88 2.41 33.09 -4.82
C ARG A 88 0.97 33.61 -4.94
N GLY A 89 0.80 34.92 -5.09
CA GLY A 89 -0.52 35.56 -5.22
C GLY A 89 -1.18 35.89 -3.88
N THR A 90 -2.40 36.44 -3.94
CA THR A 90 -3.12 36.89 -2.74
C THR A 90 -3.63 35.71 -1.91
N ARG A 91 -3.92 35.98 -0.64
CA ARG A 91 -4.43 34.96 0.27
C ARG A 91 -5.81 34.47 -0.18
N GLU A 92 -6.68 35.40 -0.56
CA GLU A 92 -8.06 35.16 -0.98
C GLU A 92 -8.10 34.34 -2.27
N TYR A 93 -7.22 34.67 -3.22
CA TYR A 93 -7.08 33.90 -4.46
C TYR A 93 -6.70 32.45 -4.19
N ASN A 94 -5.68 32.24 -3.35
CA ASN A 94 -5.19 30.91 -3.00
C ASN A 94 -6.21 30.10 -2.21
N LEU A 95 -7.01 30.75 -1.36
CA LEU A 95 -8.11 30.11 -0.65
C LEU A 95 -9.17 29.61 -1.65
N ALA A 96 -9.56 30.44 -2.62
CA ALA A 96 -10.49 30.04 -3.67
C ALA A 96 -9.91 28.95 -4.58
N LEU A 97 -8.62 29.02 -4.94
CA LEU A 97 -7.95 28.00 -5.76
C LEU A 97 -7.86 26.65 -5.03
N GLY A 98 -7.52 26.67 -3.74
CA GLY A 98 -7.53 25.47 -2.89
C GLY A 98 -8.93 24.84 -2.82
N GLU A 99 -9.98 25.66 -2.72
CA GLU A 99 -11.37 25.18 -2.72
C GLU A 99 -11.74 24.54 -4.06
N ARG A 100 -11.36 25.16 -5.19
CA ARG A 100 -11.56 24.56 -6.53
C ARG A 100 -10.86 23.21 -6.66
N ARG A 101 -9.62 23.09 -6.20
CA ARG A 101 -8.86 21.82 -6.18
C ARG A 101 -9.53 20.74 -5.35
N ALA A 102 -9.95 21.07 -4.13
CA ALA A 102 -10.68 20.14 -3.27
C ALA A 102 -12.00 19.68 -3.90
N ASN A 103 -12.73 20.62 -4.54
CA ASN A 103 -13.97 20.32 -5.25
C ASN A 103 -13.74 19.46 -6.51
N SER A 104 -12.65 19.66 -7.27
CA SER A 104 -12.29 18.78 -8.39
C SER A 104 -12.08 17.35 -7.95
N VAL A 105 -11.35 17.13 -6.85
CA VAL A 105 -11.14 15.80 -6.25
C VAL A 105 -12.46 15.20 -5.79
N LYS A 106 -13.28 15.95 -5.05
CA LYS A 106 -14.61 15.49 -4.60
C LYS A 106 -15.48 15.08 -5.78
N LYS A 107 -15.58 15.91 -6.82
CA LYS A 107 -16.37 15.61 -8.03
C LYS A 107 -15.89 14.32 -8.69
N TYR A 108 -14.57 14.12 -8.77
CA TYR A 108 -14.01 12.91 -9.35
C TYR A 108 -14.36 11.66 -8.51
N LEU A 109 -14.16 11.70 -7.20
CA LEU A 109 -14.52 10.60 -6.30
C LEU A 109 -16.02 10.27 -6.34
N VAL A 110 -16.88 11.29 -6.42
CA VAL A 110 -18.33 11.11 -6.60
C VAL A 110 -18.65 10.46 -7.94
N SER A 111 -17.95 10.83 -9.02
CA SER A 111 -18.12 10.18 -10.33
C SER A 111 -17.73 8.70 -10.33
N ARG A 112 -16.91 8.26 -9.36
CA ARG A 112 -16.56 6.85 -9.12
C ARG A 112 -17.55 6.11 -8.21
N GLY A 113 -18.63 6.77 -7.79
CA GLY A 113 -19.73 6.17 -7.04
C GLY A 113 -19.67 6.39 -5.52
N ILE A 114 -18.79 7.26 -5.03
CA ILE A 114 -18.77 7.62 -3.61
C ILE A 114 -19.89 8.61 -3.30
N ASP A 115 -20.60 8.39 -2.18
CA ASP A 115 -21.65 9.30 -1.73
C ASP A 115 -21.06 10.69 -1.40
N PRO A 116 -21.53 11.79 -2.02
CA PRO A 116 -21.04 13.13 -1.70
C PRO A 116 -21.23 13.54 -0.23
N LYS A 117 -22.13 12.91 0.52
CA LYS A 117 -22.39 13.19 1.94
C LYS A 117 -21.27 12.74 2.87
N ILE A 118 -20.50 11.72 2.47
CA ILE A 118 -19.37 11.25 3.27
C ILE A 118 -18.09 12.04 2.98
N ILE A 119 -18.06 12.87 1.92
CA ILE A 119 -16.90 13.70 1.55
C ILE A 119 -17.16 15.17 1.90
N SER A 120 -16.35 15.71 2.80
CA SER A 120 -16.25 17.14 3.08
C SER A 120 -15.05 17.76 2.35
N THR A 121 -15.13 19.05 2.01
CA THR A 121 -14.04 19.80 1.38
C THR A 121 -13.65 20.96 2.29
N VAL A 122 -12.34 21.23 2.37
CA VAL A 122 -11.76 22.36 3.12
C VAL A 122 -10.66 22.97 2.26
N SER A 123 -10.51 24.28 2.30
CA SER A 123 -9.37 24.96 1.67
C SER A 123 -8.50 25.59 2.74
N PHE A 124 -7.19 25.34 2.66
CA PHE A 124 -6.20 26.04 3.47
C PHE A 124 -5.46 27.12 2.69
N GLY A 125 -5.69 27.22 1.37
CA GLY A 125 -4.92 28.09 0.49
C GLY A 125 -3.41 27.92 0.72
N LYS A 126 -2.74 29.04 1.02
CA LYS A 126 -1.30 29.08 1.33
C LYS A 126 -0.93 29.04 2.82
N GLU A 127 -1.92 28.87 3.71
CA GLU A 127 -1.73 28.94 5.17
C GLU A 127 -1.05 27.69 5.77
N LYS A 128 -1.07 26.58 5.04
CA LYS A 128 -0.54 25.27 5.48
C LYS A 128 0.42 24.67 4.44
N PRO A 129 1.58 25.31 4.19
CA PRO A 129 2.59 24.78 3.28
C PRO A 129 3.14 23.46 3.83
N LEU A 130 3.53 22.57 2.92
CA LEU A 130 4.28 21.36 3.23
C LEU A 130 5.78 21.63 3.16
N ALA A 131 6.21 22.32 2.09
CA ALA A 131 7.57 22.79 1.90
C ALA A 131 7.62 24.30 2.12
N LEU A 132 8.61 24.77 2.88
CA LEU A 132 8.79 26.19 3.21
C LEU A 132 9.75 26.91 2.25
N GLY A 133 10.32 26.20 1.27
CA GLY A 133 11.20 26.80 0.28
C GLY A 133 10.47 27.68 -0.72
N HIS A 134 11.24 28.57 -1.35
CA HIS A 134 10.78 29.55 -2.33
C HIS A 134 11.25 29.17 -3.75
N ASP A 135 11.15 27.89 -4.08
CA ASP A 135 11.58 27.30 -5.35
C ASP A 135 10.48 26.42 -5.98
N GLU A 136 10.66 26.06 -7.25
CA GLU A 136 9.66 25.29 -7.99
C GLU A 136 9.43 23.89 -7.39
N GLU A 137 10.44 23.30 -6.76
CA GLU A 137 10.31 22.04 -6.04
C GLU A 137 9.33 22.17 -4.86
N SER A 138 9.51 23.20 -4.04
CA SER A 138 8.64 23.49 -2.89
C SER A 138 7.23 23.85 -3.34
N TRP A 139 7.09 24.67 -4.38
CA TRP A 139 5.78 25.05 -4.92
C TRP A 139 5.04 23.82 -5.46
N THR A 140 5.71 22.91 -6.16
CA THR A 140 5.10 21.67 -6.67
C THR A 140 4.57 20.78 -5.53
N GLN A 141 5.29 20.70 -4.42
CA GLN A 141 4.82 19.97 -3.23
C GLN A 141 3.64 20.67 -2.53
N ASN A 142 3.58 22.00 -2.59
CA ASN A 142 2.52 22.80 -1.99
C ASN A 142 1.22 22.79 -2.81
N ARG A 143 1.29 22.66 -4.14
CA ARG A 143 0.14 22.51 -5.04
C ARG A 143 -0.47 21.12 -4.95
N ARG A 144 -1.22 20.85 -3.88
CA ARG A 144 -1.80 19.52 -3.60
C ARG A 144 -3.23 19.56 -3.06
N ALA A 145 -3.89 18.42 -3.15
CA ALA A 145 -5.05 18.10 -2.31
C ALA A 145 -4.77 16.83 -1.49
N VAL A 146 -5.22 16.82 -0.23
CA VAL A 146 -5.01 15.74 0.72
C VAL A 146 -6.35 15.16 1.11
N THR A 147 -6.55 13.87 0.87
CA THR A 147 -7.72 13.12 1.36
C THR A 147 -7.39 12.55 2.74
N SER A 148 -8.16 12.91 3.75
CA SER A 148 -7.99 12.41 5.12
C SER A 148 -9.24 11.66 5.58
N HIS A 149 -9.03 10.53 6.25
CA HIS A 149 -10.09 9.84 6.96
C HIS A 149 -10.39 10.57 8.27
N LYS A 150 -11.66 10.91 8.49
CA LYS A 150 -12.14 11.44 9.76
C LYS A 150 -12.68 10.25 10.56
N LEU A 151 -12.03 9.95 11.69
CA LEU A 151 -12.68 9.18 12.74
C LEU A 151 -13.87 10.01 13.21
N SER A 152 -15.07 9.63 12.80
CA SER A 152 -16.27 10.29 13.28
C SER A 152 -16.53 9.84 14.71
N ALA A 153 -16.43 10.74 15.69
CA ALA A 153 -17.45 10.77 16.72
C ALA A 153 -18.78 10.92 15.97
N ALA A 154 -19.64 9.92 16.08
CA ALA A 154 -20.92 9.91 15.38
C ALA A 154 -21.68 11.21 15.68
N PRO A 155 -22.35 11.86 14.71
CA PRO A 155 -23.32 12.88 15.05
C PRO A 155 -24.43 12.20 15.86
N GLU A 156 -24.52 12.49 17.15
CA GLU A 156 -25.66 12.10 17.97
C GLU A 156 -26.92 12.68 17.31
N GLY A 157 -27.78 11.81 16.78
CA GLY A 157 -29.11 12.19 16.29
C GLY A 157 -29.42 11.89 14.82
N GLU A 158 -28.44 11.58 13.96
CA GLU A 158 -28.74 11.16 12.58
C GLU A 158 -28.55 9.65 12.46
N LYS A 159 -29.66 8.90 12.33
CA LYS A 159 -29.65 7.46 12.08
C LYS A 159 -28.62 7.18 10.98
N ALA A 160 -27.69 6.26 11.26
CA ALA A 160 -26.68 5.82 10.31
C ALA A 160 -27.30 5.72 8.90
N PRO A 161 -26.71 6.32 7.87
CA PRO A 161 -27.23 6.18 6.52
C PRO A 161 -27.40 4.69 6.28
N LYS A 162 -28.64 4.26 5.99
CA LYS A 162 -28.94 2.85 5.73
C LYS A 162 -27.94 2.40 4.69
N VAL A 163 -27.04 1.52 5.10
CA VAL A 163 -26.11 0.83 4.23
C VAL A 163 -26.98 0.11 3.23
N HIS A 164 -27.15 0.68 2.03
CA HIS A 164 -27.45 -0.15 0.91
C HIS A 164 -26.12 -0.85 0.62
N PRO A 165 -25.97 -2.16 0.93
CA PRO A 165 -24.83 -2.88 0.41
C PRO A 165 -24.79 -2.56 -1.07
N ALA A 166 -23.62 -2.18 -1.59
CA ALA A 166 -23.39 -1.87 -2.99
C ALA A 166 -24.36 -2.72 -3.80
N LYS A 167 -25.37 -2.10 -4.43
CA LYS A 167 -26.28 -2.86 -5.29
C LYS A 167 -25.33 -3.58 -6.21
N LYS A 168 -25.21 -4.91 -6.06
CA LYS A 168 -24.39 -5.77 -6.92
C LYS A 168 -24.59 -5.21 -8.31
N ALA A 169 -23.53 -4.74 -8.97
CA ALA A 169 -23.63 -4.08 -10.26
C ALA A 169 -24.62 -4.87 -11.13
N THR A 170 -25.87 -4.40 -11.20
CA THR A 170 -26.91 -5.17 -11.85
C THR A 170 -26.59 -5.03 -13.32
N LYS A 171 -26.38 -6.17 -14.01
CA LYS A 171 -26.05 -6.20 -15.43
C LYS A 171 -26.83 -5.10 -16.17
N PRO A 172 -26.17 -4.19 -16.90
CA PRO A 172 -26.84 -3.11 -17.61
C PRO A 172 -27.89 -3.73 -18.55
N LYS A 173 -29.17 -3.37 -18.35
CA LYS A 173 -30.27 -3.87 -19.18
C LYS A 173 -30.29 -3.11 -20.50
N PHE A 174 -29.57 -3.61 -21.51
CA PHE A 174 -29.63 -3.07 -22.86
C PHE A 174 -30.93 -3.49 -23.57
N LYS A 175 -31.70 -2.51 -24.04
CA LYS A 175 -32.93 -2.74 -24.84
C LYS A 175 -32.62 -3.21 -26.27
N SER A 176 -31.41 -2.99 -26.77
CA SER A 176 -30.99 -3.38 -28.13
C SER A 176 -30.07 -4.61 -28.12
N LYS A 177 -30.28 -5.52 -29.08
CA LYS A 177 -29.41 -6.70 -29.27
C LYS A 177 -27.96 -6.31 -29.58
N VAL A 178 -27.75 -5.15 -30.21
CA VAL A 178 -26.42 -4.59 -30.53
C VAL A 178 -25.67 -4.21 -29.25
N GLY A 179 -26.36 -3.57 -28.29
CA GLY A 179 -25.73 -3.19 -27.02
C GLY A 179 -25.46 -4.36 -26.08
N GLN A 180 -26.25 -5.43 -26.16
CA GLN A 180 -25.97 -6.69 -25.43
C GLN A 180 -24.69 -7.35 -25.94
N LYS A 181 -24.50 -7.47 -27.26
CA LYS A 181 -23.27 -8.03 -27.84
C LYS A 181 -22.03 -7.19 -27.53
N ALA A 182 -22.14 -5.86 -27.56
CA ALA A 182 -21.04 -4.97 -27.21
C ALA A 182 -20.60 -5.15 -25.73
N TYR A 183 -21.55 -5.32 -24.82
CA TYR A 183 -21.29 -5.55 -23.41
C TYR A 183 -20.61 -6.92 -23.15
N GLU A 184 -21.06 -7.98 -23.82
CA GLU A 184 -20.42 -9.30 -23.73
C GLU A 184 -18.98 -9.30 -24.26
N HIS A 185 -18.72 -8.59 -25.35
CA HIS A 185 -17.38 -8.44 -25.89
C HIS A 185 -16.47 -7.63 -24.95
N ALA A 186 -17.00 -6.58 -24.32
CA ALA A 186 -16.26 -5.78 -23.35
C ALA A 186 -15.87 -6.59 -22.09
N ILE A 187 -16.77 -7.42 -21.56
CA ILE A 187 -16.46 -8.31 -20.43
C ILE A 187 -15.37 -9.31 -20.81
N LYS A 188 -15.49 -9.96 -21.98
CA LYS A 188 -14.48 -10.94 -22.43
C LYS A 188 -13.12 -10.29 -22.64
N ALA A 189 -13.07 -9.06 -23.14
CA ALA A 189 -11.83 -8.30 -23.27
C ALA A 189 -11.22 -7.98 -21.89
N GLU A 190 -12.03 -7.58 -20.92
CA GLU A 190 -11.58 -7.31 -19.55
C GLU A 190 -11.05 -8.58 -18.86
N GLU A 191 -11.73 -9.72 -19.01
CA GLU A 191 -11.29 -11.02 -18.48
C GLU A 191 -9.97 -11.48 -19.13
N ALA A 192 -9.82 -11.31 -20.45
CA ALA A 192 -8.58 -11.61 -21.14
C ALA A 192 -7.41 -10.75 -20.64
N THR A 193 -7.64 -9.46 -20.35
CA THR A 193 -6.60 -8.59 -19.78
C THR A 193 -6.23 -8.97 -18.34
N LYS A 194 -7.20 -9.40 -17.52
CA LYS A 194 -6.96 -9.91 -16.16
C LYS A 194 -6.15 -11.20 -16.16
N HIS A 195 -6.46 -12.14 -17.05
CA HIS A 195 -5.68 -13.38 -17.20
C HIS A 195 -4.25 -13.11 -17.71
N LYS A 196 -4.07 -12.20 -18.67
CA LYS A 196 -2.74 -11.80 -19.14
C LYS A 196 -1.93 -11.13 -18.02
N ALA A 197 -2.57 -10.32 -17.18
CA ALA A 197 -1.94 -9.68 -16.02
C ALA A 197 -1.59 -10.67 -14.90
N SER A 198 -2.42 -11.71 -14.65
CA SER A 198 -2.10 -12.75 -13.66
C SER A 198 -0.93 -13.63 -14.13
N GLN A 199 -0.91 -14.01 -15.41
CA GLN A 199 0.18 -14.79 -16.00
C GLN A 199 1.51 -14.03 -15.96
N ALA A 200 1.51 -12.71 -16.24
CA ALA A 200 2.71 -11.88 -16.14
C ALA A 200 3.26 -11.79 -14.69
N LYS A 201 2.38 -11.74 -13.69
CA LYS A 201 2.78 -11.71 -12.27
C LYS A 201 3.36 -13.05 -11.82
N GLU A 202 2.81 -14.16 -12.29
CA GLU A 202 3.30 -15.51 -11.97
C GLU A 202 4.67 -15.75 -12.61
N ALA A 203 4.86 -15.39 -13.89
CA ALA A 203 6.14 -15.47 -14.57
C ALA A 203 7.23 -14.60 -13.91
N ALA A 204 6.87 -13.41 -13.40
CA ALA A 204 7.81 -12.56 -12.67
C ALA A 204 8.21 -13.17 -11.31
N LYS A 205 7.27 -13.85 -10.62
CA LYS A 205 7.53 -14.54 -9.35
C LYS A 205 8.46 -15.74 -9.55
N GLU A 206 8.28 -16.49 -10.64
CA GLU A 206 9.10 -17.66 -10.96
C GLU A 206 10.54 -17.27 -11.33
N LYS A 207 10.72 -16.22 -12.14
CA LYS A 207 12.05 -15.64 -12.43
C LYS A 207 12.74 -15.15 -11.17
N ALA A 208 11.99 -14.56 -10.23
CA ALA A 208 12.54 -14.13 -8.94
C ALA A 208 12.94 -15.30 -8.03
N SER A 209 12.25 -16.45 -8.06
CA SER A 209 12.67 -17.63 -7.31
C SER A 209 13.90 -18.31 -7.92
N GLN A 210 14.00 -18.40 -9.25
CA GLN A 210 15.16 -18.97 -9.93
C GLN A 210 16.43 -18.14 -9.68
N ALA A 211 16.32 -16.81 -9.71
CA ALA A 211 17.43 -15.92 -9.39
C ALA A 211 17.91 -16.07 -7.92
N LYS A 212 17.00 -16.34 -6.98
CA LYS A 212 17.35 -16.59 -5.58
C LYS A 212 18.08 -17.91 -5.39
N GLU A 213 17.65 -18.97 -6.06
CA GLU A 213 18.32 -20.27 -5.95
C GLU A 213 19.72 -20.23 -6.60
N ALA A 214 19.87 -19.54 -7.73
CA ALA A 214 21.18 -19.35 -8.38
C ALA A 214 22.16 -18.53 -7.52
N VAL A 215 21.67 -17.57 -6.73
CA VAL A 215 22.52 -16.83 -5.77
C VAL A 215 22.91 -17.73 -4.59
N LYS A 216 22.00 -18.57 -4.11
CA LYS A 216 22.24 -19.49 -3.00
C LYS A 216 23.29 -20.56 -3.35
N GLU A 217 23.25 -21.11 -4.55
CA GLU A 217 24.26 -22.06 -5.06
C GLU A 217 25.65 -21.41 -5.11
N LYS A 218 25.77 -20.21 -5.69
CA LYS A 218 27.06 -19.48 -5.73
C LYS A 218 27.62 -19.13 -4.36
N VAL A 219 26.76 -18.87 -3.37
CA VAL A 219 27.18 -18.58 -1.99
C VAL A 219 27.66 -19.87 -1.30
N HIS A 220 27.03 -21.01 -1.58
CA HIS A 220 27.46 -22.31 -1.06
C HIS A 220 28.85 -22.71 -1.59
N ASP A 221 29.05 -22.61 -2.92
CA ASP A 221 30.35 -22.93 -3.54
C ASP A 221 31.48 -22.02 -3.01
N ALA A 222 31.17 -20.74 -2.79
CA ALA A 222 32.13 -19.80 -2.21
C ALA A 222 32.46 -20.13 -0.74
N ALA A 223 31.50 -20.66 0.03
CA ALA A 223 31.72 -21.06 1.41
C ALA A 223 32.61 -22.32 1.50
N GLU A 224 32.39 -23.32 0.66
CA GLU A 224 33.22 -24.53 0.61
C GLU A 224 34.67 -24.21 0.20
N ALA A 225 34.86 -23.29 -0.77
CA ALA A 225 36.19 -22.85 -1.19
C ALA A 225 36.96 -22.12 -0.08
N VAL A 226 36.25 -21.41 0.82
CA VAL A 226 36.87 -20.77 2.00
C VAL A 226 37.24 -21.82 3.05
N GLU A 227 36.43 -22.86 3.22
CA GLU A 227 36.68 -23.94 4.18
C GLU A 227 37.86 -24.83 3.78
N GLN A 228 38.00 -25.17 2.50
CA GLN A 228 39.16 -25.92 1.97
C GLN A 228 40.46 -25.13 2.17
N LYS A 229 40.47 -23.83 1.86
CA LYS A 229 41.64 -22.97 2.13
C LYS A 229 42.00 -22.90 3.61
N ALA A 230 41.02 -22.97 4.51
CA ALA A 230 41.27 -22.98 5.94
C ALA A 230 41.85 -24.32 6.44
N GLN A 231 41.59 -25.44 5.75
CA GLN A 231 42.17 -26.74 6.04
C GLN A 231 43.63 -26.82 5.55
N ASP A 232 43.92 -26.33 4.34
CA ASP A 232 45.28 -26.29 3.79
C ASP A 232 46.26 -25.47 4.67
N VAL A 233 45.78 -24.34 5.22
CA VAL A 233 46.58 -23.50 6.13
C VAL A 233 46.86 -24.20 7.46
N LYS A 234 45.95 -25.06 7.96
CA LYS A 234 46.16 -25.83 9.19
C LYS A 234 47.19 -26.93 9.02
N GLU A 235 47.20 -27.60 7.87
CA GLU A 235 48.15 -28.68 7.58
C GLU A 235 49.59 -28.15 7.44
N ALA A 236 49.76 -26.97 6.83
CA ALA A 236 51.03 -26.26 6.72
C ALA A 236 51.63 -25.76 8.05
N THR A 237 50.89 -25.81 9.16
CA THR A 237 51.32 -25.28 10.48
C THR A 237 51.66 -26.39 11.49
N THR A 238 51.73 -27.66 11.07
CA THR A 238 52.21 -28.74 11.95
C THR A 238 53.74 -28.86 11.89
N PRO A 239 54.46 -28.60 13.00
CA PRO A 239 55.91 -28.76 13.01
C PRO A 239 56.28 -30.25 13.01
N ASN A 240 57.09 -30.64 12.04
CA ASN A 240 57.72 -31.95 11.94
C ASN A 240 58.72 -32.13 13.10
N THR A 241 58.27 -32.70 14.22
CA THR A 241 59.15 -33.25 15.27
C THR A 241 59.49 -34.69 14.90
N ASN A 242 60.57 -34.86 14.15
CA ASN A 242 61.33 -36.12 14.06
C ASN A 242 62.80 -35.78 14.37
N GLU A 243 63.19 -35.96 15.64
CA GLU A 243 64.57 -36.28 16.06
C GLU A 243 64.59 -37.74 16.51
#